data_AF-A0A1I5JPW9-F1
#
_entry.id   AF-A0A1I5JPW9-F1
#
_cell.length_a   1.000
_cell.length_b   1.000
_cell.length_c   1.000
_cell.angle_alpha   90.00
_cell.angle_beta   90.00
_cell.angle_gamma   90.00
#
_symmetry.space_group_name_H-M   'P 1'
#
loop_
_entity.id
_entity.type
_entity.pdbx_description
1 polymer ?
#
loop_
_entity_poly.entity_id
_entity_poly.type
_entity_poly.pdbx_seq_one_letter_code
_entity_poly.pdbx_strand_id
1 'polypeptide(L)'
;MELLQTIIHYYQGEAKHGLLAVATGMLMLLSGILLWKTPLMKAFPWPLLLVGLVAVTGGATTHYRASREAVKKIALYNQDKTAFLHQETTKVKNIHKGWTRTFLAWGALGFLGLILAIRAPLSPGTGIITIVLAIIMSAFELYSKQFNEGYYSKIKAAVSYTQTPVKIKAPPRQRHQVKDRLRDVSAGTAHNLLTNSTLQTLQEIPVPQIDYSKPILISTNNNCPSGRKNKQQ
;
A
#
# COMPACT_ATOMS: atom_id res chain seq x y z
N MET A 1 -2.82 -6.58 14.47
CA MET A 1 -3.91 -5.93 13.71
C MET A 1 -4.39 -6.89 12.63
N GLU A 2 -5.69 -6.92 12.37
CA GLU A 2 -6.26 -7.66 11.25
C GLU A 2 -5.73 -7.10 9.91
N LEU A 3 -5.50 -7.96 8.92
CA LEU A 3 -4.97 -7.55 7.61
C LEU A 3 -5.87 -6.50 6.92
N LEU A 4 -7.18 -6.61 7.09
CA LEU A 4 -8.15 -5.64 6.58
C LEU A 4 -7.89 -4.21 7.10
N GLN A 5 -7.63 -4.06 8.40
CA GLN A 5 -7.29 -2.75 8.98
C GLN A 5 -5.98 -2.20 8.41
N THR A 6 -5.01 -3.07 8.15
CA THR A 6 -3.75 -2.69 7.49
C THR A 6 -3.98 -2.16 6.08
N ILE A 7 -4.86 -2.81 5.30
CA ILE A 7 -5.24 -2.38 3.95
C ILE A 7 -5.91 -1.00 4.02
N ILE A 8 -6.89 -0.83 4.90
CA ILE A 8 -7.59 0.46 5.08
C ILE A 8 -6.59 1.57 5.43
N HIS A 9 -5.72 1.34 6.41
CA HIS A 9 -4.75 2.33 6.85
C HIS A 9 -3.75 2.67 5.73
N TYR A 10 -3.30 1.68 4.96
CA TYR A 10 -2.41 1.89 3.84
C TYR A 10 -3.01 2.83 2.78
N TYR A 11 -4.21 2.52 2.28
CA TYR A 11 -4.86 3.33 1.24
C TYR A 11 -5.25 4.73 1.74
N GLN A 12 -5.67 4.86 3.00
CA GLN A 12 -5.91 6.17 3.62
C GLN A 12 -4.61 6.97 3.74
N GLY A 13 -3.51 6.32 4.13
CA GLY A 13 -2.19 6.95 4.18
C GLY A 13 -1.73 7.39 2.79
N GLU A 14 -1.83 6.55 1.77
CA GLU A 14 -1.50 6.89 0.38
C GLU A 14 -2.32 8.08 -0.13
N ALA A 15 -3.62 8.12 0.18
CA ALA A 15 -4.48 9.26 -0.15
C ALA A 15 -4.03 10.56 0.56
N LYS A 16 -3.66 10.48 1.84
CA LYS A 16 -3.14 11.63 2.60
C LYS A 16 -1.80 12.11 2.06
N HIS A 17 -0.90 11.21 1.65
CA HIS A 17 0.35 11.58 0.99
C HIS A 17 0.11 12.31 -0.33
N GLY A 18 -0.83 11.82 -1.13
CA GLY A 18 -1.25 12.53 -2.35
C GLY A 18 -1.73 13.95 -2.06
N LEU A 19 -2.57 14.12 -1.03
CA LEU A 19 -3.07 15.44 -0.63
C LEU A 19 -1.94 16.37 -0.12
N LEU A 20 -1.01 15.85 0.67
CA LEU A 20 0.15 16.62 1.15
C LEU A 20 1.04 17.07 -0.02
N ALA A 21 1.23 16.22 -1.03
CA ALA A 21 1.95 16.56 -2.24
C ALA A 21 1.23 17.66 -3.05
N VAL A 22 -0.11 17.63 -3.14
CA VAL A 22 -0.90 18.71 -3.75
C VAL A 22 -0.71 20.02 -3.00
N ALA A 23 -0.86 20.01 -1.67
CA ALA A 23 -0.73 21.22 -0.86
C ALA A 23 0.68 21.82 -1.00
N THR A 24 1.72 20.98 -0.89
CA THR A 24 3.12 21.40 -1.07
C THR A 24 3.35 21.94 -2.48
N GLY A 25 2.86 21.26 -3.51
CA GLY A 25 2.99 21.71 -4.90
C GLY A 25 2.30 23.04 -5.15
N MET A 26 1.10 23.27 -4.60
CA MET A 26 0.40 24.56 -4.70
C MET A 26 1.19 25.69 -4.03
N LEU A 27 1.77 25.44 -2.85
CA LEU A 27 2.64 26.42 -2.19
C LEU A 27 3.87 26.76 -3.04
N MET A 28 4.48 25.77 -3.71
CA MET A 28 5.59 25.99 -4.62
C MET A 28 5.18 26.80 -5.85
N LEU A 29 4.02 26.50 -6.44
CA LEU A 29 3.47 27.26 -7.57
C LEU A 29 3.24 28.73 -7.18
N LEU A 30 2.57 28.97 -6.06
CA LEU A 30 2.34 30.32 -5.54
C LEU A 30 3.65 31.06 -5.27
N SER A 31 4.62 30.38 -4.65
CA SER A 31 5.95 30.95 -4.40
C SER A 31 6.65 31.31 -5.71
N GLY A 32 6.58 30.45 -6.73
CA GLY A 32 7.15 30.72 -8.05
C GLY A 32 6.53 31.96 -8.71
N ILE A 33 5.20 32.08 -8.66
CA ILE A 33 4.48 33.25 -9.21
C ILE A 33 4.85 34.54 -8.46
N LEU A 34 4.89 34.51 -7.13
CA LEU A 34 5.23 35.67 -6.30
C LEU A 34 6.67 36.14 -6.53
N LEU A 35 7.61 35.20 -6.63
CA LEU A 35 9.03 35.49 -6.87
C LEU A 35 9.32 35.97 -8.29
N TRP A 36 8.39 35.80 -9.23
CA TRP A 36 8.56 36.23 -10.63
C TRP A 36 8.79 37.74 -10.76
N LYS A 37 8.24 38.54 -9.84
CA LYS A 37 8.37 40.00 -9.86
C LYS A 37 9.60 40.52 -9.11
N THR A 38 10.33 39.66 -8.41
CA THR A 38 11.44 40.06 -7.54
C THR A 38 12.76 40.05 -8.32
N PRO A 39 13.43 41.21 -8.56
CA PRO A 39 14.63 41.30 -9.39
C PRO A 39 15.78 40.41 -8.89
N LEU A 40 15.91 40.27 -7.57
CA LEU A 40 16.95 39.48 -6.91
C LEU A 40 16.73 37.96 -7.04
N MET A 41 15.51 37.52 -7.35
CA MET A 41 15.13 36.10 -7.38
C MET A 41 14.59 35.65 -8.75
N LYS A 42 14.88 36.39 -9.83
CA LYS A 42 14.39 36.08 -11.20
C LYS A 42 14.65 34.64 -11.66
N ALA A 43 15.63 33.97 -11.08
CA ALA A 43 16.06 32.63 -11.44
C ALA A 43 15.30 31.51 -10.66
N PHE A 44 14.65 31.83 -9.54
CA PHE A 44 14.00 30.87 -8.64
C PHE A 44 12.64 30.33 -9.12
N PRO A 45 11.81 31.11 -9.85
CA PRO A 45 10.47 30.68 -10.20
C PRO A 45 10.42 29.40 -11.02
N TRP A 46 11.32 29.21 -11.99
CA TRP A 46 11.23 28.08 -12.92
C TRP A 46 11.26 26.70 -12.24
N PRO A 47 12.26 26.38 -11.38
CA PRO A 47 12.28 25.12 -10.66
C PRO A 47 11.06 24.94 -9.73
N LEU A 48 10.63 26.02 -9.05
CA LEU A 48 9.46 25.97 -8.17
C LEU A 48 8.17 25.68 -8.94
N LEU A 49 7.99 26.32 -10.11
CA LEU A 49 6.83 26.11 -10.97
C LEU A 49 6.80 24.70 -11.54
N LEU A 50 7.94 24.21 -12.05
CA LEU A 50 8.03 22.88 -12.65
C LEU A 50 7.82 21.77 -11.61
N VAL A 51 8.53 21.82 -10.49
CA VAL A 51 8.39 20.82 -9.42
C VAL A 51 7.02 20.93 -8.76
N GLY A 52 6.51 22.15 -8.55
CA GLY A 52 5.17 22.39 -8.03
C GLY A 52 4.09 21.76 -8.92
N LEU A 53 4.19 21.92 -10.25
CA LEU A 53 3.24 21.32 -11.18
C LEU A 53 3.27 19.79 -11.16
N VAL A 54 4.47 19.19 -11.10
CA VAL A 54 4.63 17.73 -10.96
C VAL A 54 4.05 17.24 -9.63
N ALA A 55 4.29 17.95 -8.54
CA ALA A 55 3.77 17.60 -7.21
C ALA A 55 2.23 17.69 -7.14
N VAL A 56 1.62 18.72 -7.75
CA VAL A 56 0.15 18.86 -7.82
C VAL A 56 -0.45 17.74 -8.67
N THR A 57 0.05 17.53 -9.89
CA THR A 57 -0.51 16.53 -10.81
C THR A 57 -0.31 15.11 -10.29
N GLY A 58 0.89 14.77 -9.82
CA GLY A 58 1.21 13.49 -9.20
C GLY A 58 0.43 13.26 -7.90
N GLY A 59 0.40 14.26 -7.02
CA GLY A 59 -0.32 14.21 -5.75
C GLY A 59 -1.82 14.02 -5.92
N ALA A 60 -2.44 14.78 -6.82
CA ALA A 60 -3.87 14.69 -7.10
C ALA A 60 -4.24 13.32 -7.69
N THR A 61 -3.42 12.84 -8.63
CA THR A 61 -3.59 11.51 -9.23
C THR A 61 -3.50 10.41 -8.19
N THR A 62 -2.49 10.44 -7.32
CA THR A 62 -2.32 9.48 -6.21
C THR A 62 -3.48 9.55 -5.23
N HIS A 63 -3.88 10.74 -4.80
CA HIS A 63 -5.00 10.93 -3.88
C HIS A 63 -6.30 10.35 -4.43
N TYR A 64 -6.63 10.70 -5.67
CA TYR A 64 -7.85 10.24 -6.34
C TYR A 64 -7.85 8.72 -6.54
N ARG A 65 -6.73 8.17 -7.03
CA ARG A 65 -6.60 6.72 -7.25
C ARG A 65 -6.67 5.95 -5.94
N ALA A 66 -5.91 6.33 -4.92
CA ALA A 66 -5.90 5.64 -3.64
C ALA A 66 -7.29 5.62 -2.97
N SER A 67 -7.99 6.76 -2.99
CA SER A 67 -9.33 6.88 -2.41
C SER A 67 -10.35 5.95 -3.10
N ARG A 68 -10.30 5.83 -4.44
CA ARG A 68 -11.18 4.94 -5.20
C ARG A 68 -10.77 3.48 -5.14
N GLU A 69 -9.47 3.19 -5.15
CA GLU A 69 -8.94 1.84 -5.05
C GLU A 69 -9.27 1.23 -3.69
N ALA A 70 -9.26 2.01 -2.60
CA ALA A 70 -9.56 1.53 -1.25
C ALA A 70 -10.88 0.73 -1.20
N VAL A 71 -11.97 1.30 -1.71
CA VAL A 71 -13.30 0.67 -1.67
C VAL A 71 -13.32 -0.63 -2.46
N LYS A 72 -12.78 -0.62 -3.68
CA LYS A 72 -12.71 -1.80 -4.56
C LYS A 72 -11.86 -2.92 -3.94
N LYS A 73 -10.75 -2.55 -3.32
CA LYS A 73 -9.79 -3.47 -2.73
C LYS A 73 -10.32 -4.11 -1.44
N ILE A 74 -11.03 -3.35 -0.62
CA ILE A 74 -11.74 -3.86 0.55
C ILE A 74 -12.84 -4.85 0.12
N ALA A 75 -13.64 -4.50 -0.88
CA ALA A 75 -14.67 -5.41 -1.41
C ALA A 75 -14.05 -6.71 -1.95
N LEU A 76 -12.98 -6.60 -2.76
CA LEU A 76 -12.27 -7.77 -3.28
C LEU A 76 -11.68 -8.63 -2.17
N TYR A 77 -11.09 -8.03 -1.13
CA TYR A 77 -10.56 -8.78 0.01
C TYR A 77 -11.64 -9.58 0.73
N ASN A 78 -12.85 -9.03 0.86
CA ASN A 78 -13.97 -9.71 1.50
C ASN A 78 -14.57 -10.82 0.62
N GLN A 79 -14.55 -10.66 -0.70
CA GLN A 79 -15.08 -11.64 -1.66
C GLN A 79 -14.09 -12.78 -1.96
N ASP A 80 -12.84 -12.45 -2.28
CA ASP A 80 -11.78 -13.39 -2.64
C ASP A 80 -10.41 -12.89 -2.16
N LYS A 81 -10.02 -13.39 -0.98
CA LYS A 81 -8.74 -13.05 -0.34
C LYS A 81 -7.54 -13.46 -1.20
N THR A 82 -7.63 -14.57 -1.93
CA THR A 82 -6.50 -15.10 -2.71
C THR A 82 -6.27 -14.23 -3.94
N ALA A 83 -7.34 -13.89 -4.67
CA ALA A 83 -7.26 -12.97 -5.80
C ALA A 83 -6.75 -11.58 -5.36
N PHE A 84 -7.24 -11.06 -4.22
CA PHE A 84 -6.74 -9.82 -3.65
C PHE A 84 -5.22 -9.87 -3.41
N LEU A 85 -4.74 -10.88 -2.67
CA LEU A 85 -3.32 -10.98 -2.30
C LEU A 85 -2.41 -11.11 -3.53
N HIS A 86 -2.85 -11.83 -4.56
CA HIS A 86 -2.11 -11.96 -5.82
C HIS A 86 -1.99 -10.62 -6.56
N GLN A 87 -3.11 -9.89 -6.69
CA GLN A 87 -3.10 -8.57 -7.32
C GLN A 87 -2.24 -7.58 -6.54
N GLU A 88 -2.35 -7.58 -5.22
CA GLU A 88 -1.66 -6.62 -4.36
C GLU A 88 -0.15 -6.87 -4.34
N THR A 89 0.27 -8.14 -4.30
CA THR A 89 1.69 -8.51 -4.40
C THR A 89 2.29 -8.04 -5.73
N THR A 90 1.53 -8.17 -6.83
CA THR A 90 1.96 -7.72 -8.15
C THR A 90 2.06 -6.20 -8.24
N LYS A 91 1.06 -5.47 -7.73
CA LYS A 91 1.06 -3.99 -7.62
C LYS A 91 2.30 -3.51 -6.89
N VAL A 92 2.52 -3.99 -5.66
CA VAL A 92 3.60 -3.51 -4.80
C VAL A 92 4.97 -3.86 -5.36
N LYS A 93 5.14 -5.03 -5.98
CA LYS A 93 6.37 -5.40 -6.70
C LYS A 93 6.68 -4.44 -7.85
N ASN A 94 5.66 -4.01 -8.59
CA ASN A 94 5.83 -3.06 -9.69
C ASN A 94 6.18 -1.65 -9.18
N ILE A 95 5.58 -1.21 -8.07
CA ILE A 95 5.92 0.06 -7.40
C ILE A 95 7.40 0.06 -6.97
N HIS A 96 7.89 -1.03 -6.37
CA HIS A 96 9.29 -1.13 -5.94
C HIS A 96 10.28 -1.00 -7.11
N LYS A 97 9.95 -1.56 -8.28
CA LYS A 97 10.76 -1.38 -9.50
C LYS A 97 10.76 0.08 -10.00
N GLY A 98 9.67 0.81 -9.75
CA GLY A 98 9.53 2.21 -10.10
C GLY A 98 10.46 3.13 -9.29
N TRP A 99 10.66 2.84 -8.00
CA TRP A 99 11.45 3.70 -7.11
C TRP A 99 12.88 3.96 -7.58
N THR A 100 13.58 2.95 -8.12
CA THR A 100 14.93 3.17 -8.67
C THR A 100 14.92 4.22 -9.77
N ARG A 101 13.88 4.21 -10.63
CA ARG A 101 13.73 5.22 -11.69
C ARG A 101 13.40 6.59 -11.12
N THR A 102 12.53 6.65 -10.10
CA THR A 102 12.19 7.92 -9.43
C THR A 102 13.41 8.54 -8.75
N PHE A 103 14.18 7.76 -7.99
CA PHE A 103 15.42 8.25 -7.37
C PHE A 103 16.46 8.68 -8.41
N LEU A 104 16.59 7.95 -9.52
CA LEU A 104 17.50 8.34 -10.60
C LEU A 104 17.05 9.65 -11.25
N ALA A 105 15.75 9.86 -11.44
CA ALA A 105 15.20 11.10 -11.98
C ALA A 105 15.48 12.29 -11.05
N TRP A 106 15.26 12.14 -9.73
CA TRP A 106 15.59 13.19 -8.76
C TRP A 106 17.10 13.43 -8.64
N GLY A 107 17.90 12.37 -8.69
CA GLY A 107 19.37 12.49 -8.73
C GLY A 107 19.88 13.22 -9.96
N ALA A 108 19.33 12.92 -11.14
CA ALA A 108 19.64 13.63 -12.37
C ALA A 108 19.22 15.10 -12.32
N LEU A 109 18.05 15.41 -11.73
CA LEU A 109 17.60 16.79 -11.51
C LEU A 109 18.55 17.54 -10.56
N GLY A 110 18.98 16.92 -9.47
CA GLY A 110 19.98 17.49 -8.56
C GLY A 110 21.32 17.75 -9.24
N PHE A 111 21.79 16.81 -10.06
CA PHE A 111 23.03 16.98 -10.84
C PHE A 111 22.90 18.11 -11.88
N LEU A 112 21.76 18.23 -12.55
CA LEU A 112 21.48 19.36 -13.43
C LEU A 112 21.50 20.68 -12.65
N GLY A 113 20.89 20.71 -11.46
CA GLY A 113 20.97 21.85 -10.55
C GLY A 113 22.41 22.24 -10.20
N LEU A 114 23.28 21.25 -9.95
CA LEU A 114 24.70 21.48 -9.70
C LEU A 114 25.42 22.09 -10.90
N ILE A 115 25.17 21.57 -12.11
CA ILE A 115 25.75 22.15 -13.34
C ILE A 115 25.30 23.61 -13.50
N LEU A 116 24.02 23.90 -13.30
CA LEU A 116 23.48 25.26 -13.38
C LEU A 116 24.09 26.19 -12.32
N ALA A 117 24.30 25.68 -11.10
CA ALA A 117 24.90 26.46 -10.02
C ALA A 117 26.33 26.90 -10.32
N ILE A 118 27.11 26.05 -10.99
CA ILE A 118 28.54 26.29 -11.28
C ILE A 118 28.73 27.03 -12.61
N ARG A 119 27.96 26.70 -13.65
CA ARG A 119 28.24 27.13 -15.03
C ARG A 119 27.36 28.27 -15.56
N ALA A 120 26.26 28.60 -14.91
CA ALA A 120 25.33 29.62 -15.41
C ALA A 120 25.56 30.97 -14.69
N PRO A 121 26.34 31.91 -15.24
CA PRO A 121 26.72 33.16 -14.56
C PRO A 121 25.53 34.04 -14.17
N LEU A 122 24.39 33.90 -14.86
CA LEU A 122 23.16 34.67 -14.61
C LEU A 122 22.13 33.92 -13.73
N SER A 123 22.40 32.69 -13.30
CA SER A 123 21.40 31.89 -12.57
C SER A 123 21.94 30.88 -11.54
N PRO A 124 23.00 31.18 -10.76
CA PRO A 124 23.45 30.25 -9.72
C PRO A 124 22.33 29.92 -8.72
N GLY A 125 21.43 30.87 -8.48
CA GLY A 125 20.22 30.69 -7.69
C GLY A 125 19.27 29.58 -8.21
N THR A 126 19.08 29.47 -9.53
CA THR A 126 18.28 28.38 -10.14
C THR A 126 18.91 27.04 -9.85
N GLY A 127 20.23 26.93 -9.96
CA GLY A 127 20.95 25.71 -9.67
C GLY A 127 20.80 25.28 -8.21
N ILE A 128 21.03 26.22 -7.28
CA ILE A 128 20.90 25.98 -5.83
C ILE A 128 19.48 25.54 -5.46
N ILE A 129 18.44 26.26 -5.90
CA ILE A 129 17.06 25.88 -5.58
C ILE A 129 16.71 24.52 -6.20
N THR A 130 17.18 24.22 -7.41
CA THR A 130 16.95 22.91 -8.05
C THR A 130 17.57 21.78 -7.24
N ILE A 131 18.78 21.96 -6.70
CA ILE A 131 19.41 20.98 -5.81
C ILE A 131 18.57 20.79 -4.54
N VAL A 132 18.16 21.88 -3.89
CA VAL A 132 17.33 21.81 -2.68
C VAL A 132 16.03 21.07 -2.93
N LEU A 133 15.36 21.35 -4.05
CA LEU A 133 14.14 20.66 -4.44
C LEU A 133 14.38 19.17 -4.72
N ALA A 134 15.47 18.82 -5.41
CA ALA A 134 15.82 17.43 -5.66
C ALA A 134 16.05 16.65 -4.35
N ILE A 135 16.69 17.25 -3.36
CA ILE A 135 16.89 16.65 -2.03
C ILE A 135 15.55 16.45 -1.32
N ILE A 136 14.70 17.49 -1.27
CA ILE A 136 13.38 17.41 -0.62
C ILE A 136 12.53 16.32 -1.28
N MET A 137 12.45 16.30 -2.61
CA MET A 137 11.66 15.29 -3.34
C MET A 137 12.22 13.88 -3.15
N SER A 138 13.54 13.72 -3.06
CA SER A 138 14.16 12.43 -2.73
C SER A 138 13.82 11.96 -1.31
N ALA A 139 13.77 12.88 -0.34
CA ALA A 139 13.36 12.56 1.02
C ALA A 139 11.88 12.13 1.09
N PHE A 140 10.99 12.80 0.35
CA PHE A 140 9.60 12.39 0.19
C PHE A 140 9.48 10.98 -0.41
N GLU A 141 10.27 10.67 -1.44
CA GLU A 141 10.26 9.36 -2.07
C GLU A 141 10.79 8.27 -1.12
N LEU A 142 11.82 8.58 -0.32
CA LEU A 142 12.35 7.66 0.68
C LEU A 142 11.31 7.34 1.77
N TYR A 143 10.60 8.36 2.24
CA TYR A 143 9.50 8.18 3.18
C TYR A 143 8.39 7.31 2.58
N SER A 144 7.96 7.61 1.34
CA SER A 144 6.95 6.84 0.61
C SER A 144 7.36 5.37 0.45
N LYS A 145 8.64 5.12 0.17
CA LYS A 145 9.23 3.79 0.10
C LYS A 145 9.12 3.05 1.43
N GLN A 146 9.56 3.65 2.54
CA GLN A 146 9.49 3.04 3.87
C GLN A 146 8.04 2.72 4.28
N PHE A 147 7.12 3.64 4.02
CA PHE A 147 5.68 3.44 4.26
C PHE A 147 5.14 2.23 3.49
N ASN A 148 5.49 2.10 2.20
CA ASN A 148 5.09 0.98 1.36
C ASN A 148 5.74 -0.36 1.74
N GLU A 149 7.01 -0.36 2.15
CA GLU A 149 7.70 -1.57 2.61
C GLU A 149 7.03 -2.18 3.85
N GLY A 150 6.58 -1.33 4.78
CA GLY A 150 5.81 -1.74 5.95
C GLY A 150 4.49 -2.42 5.59
N TYR A 151 3.80 -1.96 4.54
CA TYR A 151 2.60 -2.62 4.01
C TYR A 151 2.94 -3.93 3.28
N TYR A 152 3.98 -3.93 2.45
CA TYR A 152 4.37 -5.07 1.63
C TYR A 152 4.75 -6.30 2.45
N SER A 153 5.50 -6.10 3.54
CA SER A 153 5.89 -7.18 4.45
C SER A 153 4.67 -7.91 5.03
N LYS A 154 3.61 -7.17 5.37
CA LYS A 154 2.35 -7.74 5.87
C LYS A 154 1.59 -8.51 4.81
N ILE A 155 1.56 -8.03 3.56
CA ILE A 155 0.96 -8.75 2.43
C ILE A 155 1.72 -10.06 2.16
N LYS A 156 3.06 -10.04 2.15
CA LYS A 156 3.88 -11.25 2.00
C LYS A 156 3.62 -12.28 3.09
N ALA A 157 3.58 -11.85 4.35
CA ALA A 157 3.30 -12.73 5.48
C ALA A 157 1.92 -13.40 5.33
N ALA A 158 0.91 -12.66 4.86
CA ALA A 158 -0.43 -13.19 4.60
C ALA A 158 -0.43 -14.23 3.48
N VAL A 159 0.29 -13.99 2.38
CA VAL A 159 0.42 -14.96 1.27
C VAL A 159 1.06 -16.26 1.76
N SER A 160 2.15 -16.17 2.53
CA SER A 160 2.83 -17.36 3.08
C SER A 160 1.93 -18.18 4.00
N TYR A 161 1.09 -17.51 4.81
CA TYR A 161 0.12 -18.20 5.67
C TYR A 161 -0.95 -18.94 4.85
N THR A 162 -1.47 -18.33 3.78
CA THR A 162 -2.48 -18.95 2.91
C THR A 162 -1.93 -20.15 2.13
N GLN A 163 -0.64 -20.16 1.81
CA GLN A 163 0.01 -21.23 1.05
C GLN A 163 0.52 -22.39 1.89
N THR A 164 0.55 -22.28 3.23
CA THR A 164 1.02 -23.37 4.07
C THR A 164 -0.03 -24.48 4.05
N PRO A 165 0.23 -25.64 3.43
CA PRO A 165 -0.75 -26.72 3.43
C PRO A 165 -1.03 -27.07 4.88
N VAL A 166 -2.31 -27.02 5.28
CA VAL A 166 -2.72 -27.48 6.60
C VAL A 166 -2.20 -28.90 6.71
N LYS A 167 -1.16 -29.09 7.52
CA LYS A 167 -0.61 -30.42 7.78
C LYS A 167 -1.65 -31.11 8.64
N ILE A 168 -2.67 -31.68 7.99
CA ILE A 168 -3.69 -32.48 8.65
C ILE A 168 -2.91 -33.63 9.27
N LYS A 169 -2.66 -33.52 10.58
CA LYS A 169 -2.02 -34.59 11.34
C LYS A 169 -2.98 -35.77 11.16
N ALA A 170 -2.60 -36.72 10.32
CA ALA A 170 -3.44 -37.87 10.03
C ALA A 170 -3.90 -38.42 11.38
N PRO A 171 -5.21 -38.62 11.57
CA PRO A 171 -5.71 -39.14 12.84
C PRO A 171 -4.90 -40.39 13.18
N PRO A 172 -4.50 -40.57 14.45
CA PRO A 172 -3.73 -41.74 14.84
C PRO A 172 -4.43 -42.97 14.27
N ARG A 173 -3.74 -43.69 13.38
CA ARG A 173 -4.26 -44.92 12.77
C ARG A 173 -4.73 -45.79 13.94
N GLN A 174 -6.04 -45.91 14.13
CA GLN A 174 -6.63 -46.92 15.01
C GLN A 174 -6.38 -48.28 14.35
N ARG A 175 -5.16 -48.78 14.48
CA ARG A 175 -4.70 -50.01 13.83
C ARG A 175 -5.24 -51.27 14.52
N HIS A 176 -6.11 -51.15 15.52
CA HIS A 176 -6.45 -52.25 16.44
C HIS A 176 -7.95 -52.58 16.55
N GLN A 177 -8.85 -52.05 15.72
CA GLN A 177 -10.28 -52.43 15.80
C GLN A 177 -10.95 -52.86 14.49
N VAL A 178 -10.22 -52.98 13.37
CA VAL A 178 -10.83 -53.36 12.08
C VAL A 178 -10.72 -54.85 11.77
N LYS A 179 -9.98 -55.64 12.58
CA LYS A 179 -9.90 -57.10 12.35
C LYS A 179 -11.18 -57.86 12.71
N ASP A 180 -12.06 -57.28 13.53
CA ASP A 180 -13.26 -57.99 14.01
C ASP A 180 -14.56 -57.61 13.28
N ARG A 181 -14.58 -56.54 12.46
CA ARG A 181 -15.79 -56.11 11.70
C ARG A 181 -15.83 -56.55 10.24
N LEU A 182 -14.78 -57.17 9.71
CA LEU A 182 -14.75 -57.64 8.32
C LEU A 182 -15.30 -59.06 8.14
N ARG A 183 -15.94 -59.65 9.17
CA ARG A 183 -16.53 -60.99 9.06
C ARG A 183 -18.04 -61.02 8.79
N ASP A 184 -18.75 -59.89 8.89
CA ASP A 184 -20.23 -59.87 8.82
C ASP A 184 -20.85 -59.13 7.62
N VAL A 185 -20.05 -58.61 6.67
CA VAL A 185 -20.60 -57.88 5.50
C VAL A 185 -20.30 -58.63 4.21
N SER A 186 -20.84 -59.85 4.12
CA SER A 186 -20.87 -60.68 2.92
C SER A 186 -22.31 -61.13 2.65
N ALA A 187 -23.20 -60.16 2.37
CA ALA A 187 -24.42 -60.33 1.59
C ALA A 187 -25.25 -59.04 1.70
N GLY A 188 -25.42 -58.32 0.60
CA GLY A 188 -26.44 -57.26 0.57
C GLY A 188 -26.14 -56.09 -0.36
N THR A 189 -26.51 -56.29 -1.62
CA THR A 189 -27.21 -55.26 -2.41
C THR A 189 -26.42 -54.02 -2.81
N ALA A 190 -25.84 -54.12 -4.01
CA ALA A 190 -25.64 -52.99 -4.89
C ALA A 190 -27.00 -52.45 -5.34
N HIS A 191 -27.29 -51.17 -5.09
CA HIS A 191 -28.13 -50.37 -5.97
C HIS A 191 -27.99 -48.87 -5.68
N ASN A 192 -27.75 -48.13 -6.78
CA ASN A 192 -28.24 -46.79 -7.09
C ASN A 192 -28.11 -45.68 -6.03
N LEU A 193 -27.42 -44.60 -6.40
CA LEU A 193 -28.03 -43.26 -6.59
C LEU A 193 -26.93 -42.23 -6.86
N LEU A 194 -26.59 -42.07 -8.14
CA LEU A 194 -26.02 -40.82 -8.66
C LEU A 194 -27.21 -39.92 -9.01
N THR A 195 -27.46 -38.89 -8.20
CA THR A 195 -28.33 -37.78 -8.61
C THR A 195 -27.58 -36.46 -8.49
N ASN A 196 -27.31 -35.89 -9.66
CA ASN A 196 -26.87 -34.53 -9.88
C ASN A 196 -28.00 -33.56 -9.48
N SER A 197 -27.82 -32.76 -8.42
CA SER A 197 -28.63 -31.55 -8.20
C SER A 197 -28.04 -30.65 -7.11
N THR A 198 -26.92 -29.98 -7.38
CA THR A 198 -26.47 -28.89 -6.48
C THR A 198 -25.68 -27.83 -7.23
N LEU A 199 -26.29 -27.23 -8.24
CA LEU A 199 -25.74 -26.07 -8.95
C LEU A 199 -26.89 -25.13 -9.36
N GLN A 200 -27.50 -24.44 -8.40
CA GLN A 200 -28.33 -23.25 -8.65
C GLN A 200 -28.77 -22.61 -7.32
N THR A 201 -27.94 -21.73 -6.74
CA THR A 201 -28.36 -20.50 -6.03
C THR A 201 -27.13 -19.77 -5.50
N LEU A 202 -26.52 -18.93 -6.33
CA LEU A 202 -25.76 -17.77 -5.87
C LEU A 202 -26.51 -16.54 -6.38
N GLN A 203 -27.66 -16.27 -5.77
CA GLN A 203 -28.39 -15.02 -5.90
C GLN A 203 -27.70 -13.97 -5.04
N GLU A 204 -27.28 -12.90 -5.72
CA GLU A 204 -27.05 -11.52 -5.28
C GLU A 204 -26.95 -11.29 -3.76
N ILE A 205 -25.72 -11.18 -3.26
CA ILE A 205 -25.44 -10.59 -1.96
C ILE A 205 -25.51 -9.06 -2.15
N PRO A 206 -26.46 -8.34 -1.52
CA PRO A 206 -26.51 -6.89 -1.59
C PRO A 206 -25.24 -6.28 -0.97
N VAL A 207 -24.56 -5.43 -1.73
CA VAL A 207 -23.37 -4.70 -1.26
C VAL A 207 -23.84 -3.63 -0.26
N PRO A 208 -23.37 -3.65 1.01
CA PRO A 208 -23.75 -2.63 1.97
C PRO A 208 -23.20 -1.27 1.55
N GLN A 209 -24.11 -0.28 1.45
CA GLN A 209 -23.76 1.12 1.26
C GLN A 209 -23.12 1.63 2.57
N ILE A 210 -21.80 1.83 2.56
CA ILE A 210 -21.07 2.39 3.70
C ILE A 210 -21.14 3.92 3.61
N ASP A 211 -21.81 4.54 4.59
CA ASP A 211 -21.88 5.99 4.73
C ASP A 211 -20.55 6.57 5.25
N TYR A 212 -19.75 7.14 4.34
CA TYR A 212 -18.46 7.76 4.65
C TYR A 212 -18.57 9.12 5.35
N SER A 213 -19.79 9.63 5.61
CA SER A 213 -20.01 10.92 6.28
C SER A 213 -19.68 10.87 7.78
N LYS A 214 -19.61 9.67 8.38
CA LYS A 214 -19.41 9.51 9.83
C LYS A 214 -17.94 9.31 10.17
N PRO A 215 -17.35 10.12 11.07
CA PRO A 215 -16.00 9.90 11.56
C PRO A 215 -15.93 8.58 12.32
N ILE A 216 -14.99 7.71 11.92
CA ILE A 216 -14.69 6.46 12.61
C ILE A 216 -14.04 6.81 13.95
N LEU A 217 -14.79 6.71 15.04
CA LEU A 217 -14.25 6.83 16.40
C LEU A 217 -13.36 5.61 16.69
N ILE A 218 -12.05 5.80 16.64
CA ILE A 218 -11.08 4.76 17.00
C ILE A 218 -11.07 4.66 18.53
N SER A 219 -11.65 3.59 19.07
CA SER A 219 -11.52 3.24 20.48
C SER A 219 -10.08 2.79 20.77
N THR A 220 -9.29 3.66 21.38
CA THR A 220 -7.93 3.34 21.85
C THR A 220 -8.04 2.62 23.20
N ASN A 221 -8.16 1.29 23.18
CA ASN A 221 -8.08 0.50 24.40
C ASN A 221 -6.60 0.31 24.79
N ASN A 222 -6.09 1.22 25.63
CA ASN A 222 -4.68 1.31 26.03
C ASN A 222 -4.32 0.44 27.26
N ASN A 223 -4.71 -0.83 27.29
CA ASN A 223 -4.25 -1.75 28.34
C ASN A 223 -2.96 -2.47 27.91
N CYS A 224 -1.80 -1.84 28.17
CA CYS A 224 -0.49 -2.48 28.06
C CYS A 224 0.05 -2.75 29.48
N PRO A 225 0.29 -4.01 29.88
CA PRO A 225 0.79 -4.32 31.22
C PRO A 225 2.28 -4.00 31.31
N SER A 226 2.64 -3.09 32.22
CA SER A 226 4.02 -2.71 32.50
C SER A 226 4.81 -3.88 33.11
N GLY A 227 5.76 -4.42 32.35
CA GLY A 227 6.70 -5.45 32.78
C GLY A 227 7.76 -4.92 33.75
N ARG A 228 7.87 -5.61 34.90
CA ARG A 228 8.86 -5.49 35.99
C ARG A 228 10.31 -5.27 35.52
N LYS A 229 10.98 -4.29 36.14
CA LYS A 229 12.45 -4.18 36.19
C LYS A 229 12.99 -5.11 37.29
N ASN A 230 13.84 -6.06 36.93
CA ASN A 230 14.69 -6.77 37.90
C ASN A 230 15.98 -5.97 38.11
N LYS A 231 16.26 -5.63 39.37
CA LYS A 231 17.55 -5.16 39.86
C LYS A 231 18.51 -6.35 39.91
N GLN A 232 19.71 -6.19 39.36
CA GLN A 232 20.86 -7.02 39.73
C GLN A 232 21.67 -6.26 40.80
N GLN A 233 22.06 -7.00 41.85
CA GLN A 233 23.19 -6.72 42.73
C GLN A 233 24.40 -7.48 42.20
#